data_AF-A0A4Q0GN42-F1
#
_entry.id   AF-A0A4Q0GN42-F1
#
_cell.length_a   1.000
_cell.length_b   1.000
_cell.length_c   1.000
_cell.angle_alpha   90.00
_cell.angle_beta   90.00
_cell.angle_gamma   90.00
#
_symmetry.space_group_name_H-M   'P 1'
#
loop_
_entity.id
_entity.type
_entity.pdbx_description
1 polymer ?
#
loop_
_entity_poly.entity_id
_entity_poly.type
_entity_poly.pdbx_seq_one_letter_code
_entity_poly.pdbx_strand_id
1 'polypeptide(L)'
;MAKPDRLARLDAQREDLETEYRDTLIAALEKTASGSLGLFDRTPDRRVRAATAPTIDVLTEMGTDIDAMRNRLMMDPFALHREFFAARGPVKASAVGEQKEARLWLDRLNAQDPAT
;
A
#
# COMPACT_ATOMS: atom_id res chain seq x y z
N MET A 1 19.98 -27.41 -4.96
CA MET A 1 18.83 -26.98 -4.13
C MET A 1 17.57 -27.49 -4.80
N ALA A 2 16.71 -28.19 -4.07
CA ALA A 2 15.53 -28.83 -4.66
C ALA A 2 14.46 -27.79 -4.99
N LYS A 3 13.54 -28.12 -5.90
CA LYS A 3 12.41 -27.23 -6.28
C LYS A 3 11.55 -26.79 -5.08
N PRO A 4 11.24 -27.66 -4.09
CA PRO A 4 10.51 -27.26 -2.88
C PRO A 4 11.24 -26.19 -2.05
N ASP A 5 12.55 -26.32 -1.87
CA ASP A 5 13.35 -25.34 -1.11
C ASP A 5 13.30 -23.94 -1.76
N ARG A 6 13.25 -23.87 -3.09
CA ARG A 6 13.17 -22.61 -3.82
C ARG A 6 11.82 -21.92 -3.64
N LEU A 7 10.72 -22.70 -3.66
CA LEU A 7 9.38 -22.16 -3.48
C LEU A 7 9.15 -21.70 -2.04
N ALA A 8 9.63 -22.44 -1.04
CA ALA A 8 9.54 -22.03 0.37
C ALA A 8 10.27 -20.71 0.65
N ARG A 9 11.44 -20.49 0.03
CA ARG A 9 12.16 -19.21 0.15
C ARG A 9 11.47 -18.06 -0.54
N LEU A 10 10.88 -18.32 -1.71
CA LEU A 10 10.11 -17.31 -2.44
C LEU A 10 8.88 -16.89 -1.63
N ASP A 11 8.22 -17.84 -0.96
CA ASP A 11 7.07 -17.56 -0.11
C ASP A 11 7.46 -16.75 1.12
N ALA A 12 8.55 -17.10 1.81
CA ALA A 12 9.08 -16.29 2.93
C ALA A 12 9.45 -14.86 2.48
N GLN A 13 10.12 -14.72 1.33
CA GLN A 13 10.46 -13.39 0.78
C GLN A 13 9.21 -12.57 0.43
N ARG A 14 8.16 -13.22 -0.09
CA ARG A 14 6.87 -12.57 -0.34
C ARG A 14 6.25 -12.07 0.98
N GLU A 15 6.24 -12.88 2.04
CA GLU A 15 5.68 -12.50 3.35
C GLU A 15 6.41 -11.31 3.98
N ASP A 16 7.74 -11.33 3.93
CA ASP A 16 8.57 -10.23 4.41
C ASP A 16 8.25 -8.93 3.64
N LEU A 17 8.16 -9.01 2.31
CA LEU A 17 7.88 -7.84 1.48
C LEU A 17 6.42 -7.33 1.61
N GLU A 18 5.45 -8.22 1.79
CA GLU A 18 4.05 -7.84 2.08
C GLU A 18 3.94 -7.11 3.43
N THR A 19 4.76 -7.52 4.41
CA THR A 19 4.86 -6.85 5.71
C THR A 19 5.50 -5.47 5.57
N GLU A 20 6.63 -5.36 4.87
CA GLU A 20 7.30 -4.08 4.61
C GLU A 20 6.41 -3.10 3.82
N TYR A 21 5.67 -3.62 2.83
CA TYR A 21 4.68 -2.84 2.09
C TYR A 21 3.61 -2.26 3.02
N ARG A 22 3.06 -3.09 3.91
CA ARG A 22 2.00 -2.69 4.83
C ARG A 22 2.51 -1.63 5.80
N ASP A 23 3.69 -1.81 6.39
CA ASP A 23 4.29 -0.84 7.31
C ASP A 23 4.56 0.50 6.62
N THR A 24 5.09 0.45 5.39
CA THR A 24 5.31 1.65 4.55
C THR A 24 4.01 2.39 4.28
N LEU A 25 2.94 1.65 3.93
CA LEU A 25 1.61 2.23 3.69
C LEU A 25 1.03 2.83 4.98
N ILE A 26 1.13 2.15 6.12
CA ILE A 26 0.65 2.64 7.41
C ILE A 26 1.35 3.96 7.77
N ALA A 27 2.67 4.02 7.69
CA ALA A 27 3.42 5.23 8.00
C ALA A 27 3.04 6.41 7.08
N ALA A 28 2.73 6.14 5.82
CA ALA A 28 2.24 7.15 4.89
C ALA A 28 0.81 7.62 5.26
N LEU A 29 -0.08 6.68 5.58
CA LEU A 29 -1.45 6.97 6.00
C LEU A 29 -1.50 7.78 7.30
N GLU A 30 -0.63 7.51 8.27
CA GLU A 30 -0.54 8.29 9.51
C GLU A 30 -0.18 9.75 9.24
N LYS A 31 0.80 10.00 8.36
CA LYS A 31 1.16 11.36 7.91
C LYS A 31 0.02 12.04 7.16
N THR A 32 -0.79 11.30 6.42
CA THR A 32 -1.98 11.86 5.76
C THR A 32 -3.10 12.13 6.74
N ALA A 33 -3.32 11.25 7.73
CA ALA A 33 -4.29 11.47 8.80
C ALA A 33 -3.95 12.71 9.64
N SER A 34 -2.67 13.02 9.85
CA SER A 34 -2.21 14.25 10.50
C SER A 34 -2.26 15.51 9.60
N GLY A 35 -2.55 15.35 8.30
CA GLY A 35 -2.55 16.44 7.33
C GLY A 35 -1.17 16.87 6.84
N SER A 36 -0.13 16.12 7.16
CA SER A 36 1.25 16.43 6.77
C SER A 36 1.60 15.99 5.34
N LEU A 37 0.80 15.08 4.75
CA LEU A 37 1.03 14.52 3.40
C LEU A 37 -0.30 14.29 2.67
N GLY A 38 -0.35 14.55 1.37
CA GLY A 38 -1.52 14.25 0.53
C GLY A 38 -1.36 12.95 -0.25
N LEU A 39 -1.79 11.82 0.33
CA LEU A 39 -1.53 10.48 -0.19
C LEU A 39 -2.55 9.99 -1.23
N PHE A 40 -3.71 10.63 -1.36
CA PHE A 40 -4.75 10.12 -2.29
C PHE A 40 -4.77 10.84 -3.64
N ASP A 41 -3.87 11.80 -3.87
CA ASP A 41 -3.78 12.58 -5.11
C ASP A 41 -5.09 13.31 -5.48
N ARG A 42 -5.82 13.82 -4.47
CA ARG A 42 -7.07 14.57 -4.70
C ARG A 42 -6.84 16.04 -5.02
N THR A 43 -5.67 16.56 -4.68
CA THR A 43 -5.28 17.93 -5.00
C THR A 43 -4.42 17.96 -6.27
N PRO A 44 -4.67 18.90 -7.20
CA PRO A 44 -3.79 19.13 -8.34
C PRO A 44 -2.49 19.86 -7.96
N ASP A 45 -2.26 20.15 -6.67
CA ASP A 45 -1.06 20.83 -6.20
C ASP A 45 0.21 20.00 -6.49
N ARG A 46 1.02 20.52 -7.41
CA ARG A 46 2.28 19.91 -7.84
C ARG A 46 3.28 19.72 -6.69
N ARG A 47 3.28 20.58 -5.67
CA ARG A 47 4.19 20.46 -4.52
C ARG A 47 3.80 19.27 -3.65
N VAL A 48 2.50 19.09 -3.39
CA VAL A 48 1.98 17.94 -2.63
C VAL A 48 2.27 16.64 -3.39
N ARG A 49 2.07 16.62 -4.71
CA ARG A 49 2.43 15.48 -5.57
C ARG A 49 3.92 15.17 -5.52
N ALA A 50 4.78 16.17 -5.66
CA ALA A 50 6.22 15.98 -5.61
C ALA A 50 6.71 15.46 -4.24
N ALA A 51 6.12 15.94 -3.14
CA ALA A 51 6.43 15.48 -1.80
C ALA A 51 6.02 14.01 -1.56
N THR A 52 4.93 13.57 -2.20
CA THR A 52 4.37 12.22 -2.03
C THR A 52 4.93 11.22 -3.04
N ALA A 53 5.45 11.66 -4.18
CA ALA A 53 5.95 10.81 -5.26
C ALA A 53 6.94 9.72 -4.79
N PRO A 54 7.95 10.01 -3.94
CA PRO A 54 8.87 8.97 -3.48
C PRO A 54 8.19 7.82 -2.74
N THR A 55 7.16 8.11 -1.94
CA THR A 55 6.37 7.07 -1.24
C THR A 55 5.57 6.23 -2.23
N ILE A 56 5.02 6.85 -3.27
CA ILE A 56 4.25 6.15 -4.31
C ILE A 56 5.14 5.30 -5.19
N ASP A 57 6.33 5.76 -5.51
CA ASP A 57 7.31 5.00 -6.29
C ASP A 57 7.72 3.75 -5.51
N VAL A 58 8.06 3.88 -4.22
CA VAL A 58 8.40 2.75 -3.34
C VAL A 58 7.24 1.74 -3.22
N LEU A 59 6.01 2.21 -2.99
CA LEU A 59 4.83 1.32 -2.94
C LEU A 59 4.56 0.65 -4.30
N THR A 60 4.82 1.33 -5.42
CA THR A 60 4.63 0.76 -6.76
C THR A 60 5.64 -0.34 -7.03
N GLU A 61 6.91 -0.12 -6.68
CA GLU A 61 7.99 -1.09 -6.81
C GLU A 61 7.69 -2.36 -5.99
N MET A 62 7.46 -2.20 -4.69
CA MET A 62 7.13 -3.34 -3.82
C MET A 62 5.86 -4.06 -4.27
N GLY A 63 4.79 -3.33 -4.62
CA GLY A 63 3.54 -3.94 -5.09
C GLY A 63 3.72 -4.77 -6.37
N THR A 64 4.55 -4.29 -7.30
CA THR A 64 4.88 -5.00 -8.54
C THR A 64 5.69 -6.26 -8.27
N ASP A 65 6.67 -6.18 -7.37
CA ASP A 65 7.51 -7.31 -6.99
C ASP A 65 6.70 -8.38 -6.24
N ILE A 66 5.82 -7.97 -5.32
CA ILE A 66 4.87 -8.87 -4.64
C ILE A 66 3.97 -9.57 -5.66
N ASP A 67 3.38 -8.84 -6.62
CA ASP A 67 2.54 -9.44 -7.67
C ASP A 67 3.32 -10.46 -8.52
N ALA A 68 4.59 -10.17 -8.84
CA ALA A 68 5.46 -11.10 -9.56
C ALA A 68 5.75 -12.37 -8.74
N MET A 69 5.99 -12.25 -7.44
CA MET A 69 6.20 -13.38 -6.53
C MET A 69 4.93 -14.23 -6.37
N ARG A 70 3.78 -13.59 -6.13
CA ARG A 70 2.47 -14.23 -5.99
C ARG A 70 2.07 -14.98 -7.25
N ASN A 71 2.30 -14.40 -8.43
CA ASN A 71 2.06 -15.08 -9.70
C ASN A 71 2.90 -16.36 -9.85
N ARG A 72 4.20 -16.34 -9.47
CA ARG A 72 5.06 -17.53 -9.50
C ARG A 72 4.62 -18.60 -8.50
N LEU A 73 4.00 -18.20 -7.39
CA LEU A 73 3.41 -19.06 -6.38
C LEU A 73 1.98 -19.49 -6.71
N MET A 74 1.43 -19.09 -7.87
CA MET A 74 0.06 -19.37 -8.30
C MET A 74 -1.01 -18.83 -7.33
N MET A 75 -0.74 -17.67 -6.73
CA MET A 75 -1.66 -16.96 -5.83
C MET A 75 -2.38 -15.83 -6.57
N ASP A 76 -3.51 -15.39 -6.02
CA ASP A 76 -4.19 -14.18 -6.49
C ASP A 76 -3.29 -12.94 -6.36
N PRO A 77 -3.46 -11.90 -7.19
CA PRO A 77 -2.73 -10.64 -7.08
C PRO A 77 -2.85 -9.98 -5.70
N PHE A 78 -1.90 -9.13 -5.36
CA PHE A 78 -1.83 -8.45 -4.07
C PHE A 78 -2.95 -7.41 -3.93
N ALA A 79 -4.02 -7.82 -3.25
CA ALA A 79 -5.24 -7.03 -3.11
C ALA A 79 -5.00 -5.66 -2.46
N LEU A 80 -4.15 -5.61 -1.42
CA LEU A 80 -3.89 -4.36 -0.69
C LEU A 80 -3.31 -3.27 -1.61
N HIS A 81 -2.35 -3.63 -2.46
CA HIS A 81 -1.79 -2.70 -3.44
C HIS A 81 -2.85 -2.19 -4.41
N ARG A 82 -3.63 -3.10 -4.99
CA ARG A 82 -4.68 -2.75 -5.96
C ARG A 82 -5.75 -1.86 -5.38
N GLU A 83 -6.25 -2.19 -4.20
CA GLU A 83 -7.27 -1.41 -3.51
C GLU A 83 -6.78 -0.02 -3.15
N PHE A 84 -5.53 0.11 -2.70
CA PHE A 84 -4.98 1.41 -2.33
C PHE A 84 -4.80 2.32 -3.54
N PHE A 85 -4.25 1.80 -4.64
CA PHE A 85 -4.11 2.57 -5.87
C PHE A 85 -5.46 2.89 -6.52
N ALA A 86 -6.47 2.03 -6.36
CA ALA A 86 -7.84 2.32 -6.81
C ALA A 86 -8.53 3.42 -5.98
N ALA A 87 -8.13 3.61 -4.72
CA ALA A 87 -8.62 4.70 -3.89
C ALA A 87 -7.98 6.06 -4.21
N ARG A 88 -6.87 6.07 -4.97
CA ARG A 88 -6.19 7.30 -5.40
C ARG A 88 -6.88 7.93 -6.62
N GLY A 89 -6.73 9.25 -6.73
CA GLY A 89 -7.17 10.03 -7.88
C GLY A 89 -8.39 10.90 -7.62
N PRO A 90 -8.99 11.47 -8.69
CA PRO A 90 -10.07 12.42 -8.56
C PRO A 90 -11.34 11.76 -8.00
N VAL A 91 -11.95 12.42 -7.01
CA VAL A 91 -13.19 11.99 -6.36
C VAL A 91 -14.31 13.01 -6.57
N LYS A 92 -15.56 12.61 -6.32
CA LYS A 92 -16.71 13.53 -6.33
C LYS A 92 -16.54 14.59 -5.23
N ALA A 93 -17.10 15.78 -5.44
CA ALA A 93 -17.03 16.89 -4.47
C ALA A 93 -17.60 16.56 -3.08
N SER A 94 -18.47 15.56 -2.96
CA SER A 94 -19.03 15.08 -1.69
C SER A 94 -18.17 14.02 -0.97
N ALA A 95 -17.02 13.65 -1.52
CA ALA A 95 -16.12 12.68 -0.90
C ALA A 95 -15.54 13.23 0.41
N VAL A 96 -15.29 12.33 1.35
CA VAL A 96 -14.58 12.67 2.59
C VAL A 96 -13.16 13.14 2.26
N GLY A 97 -12.64 14.10 3.02
CA GLY A 97 -11.26 14.58 2.84
C GLY A 97 -10.20 13.50 3.08
N GLU A 98 -9.00 13.71 2.56
CA GLU A 98 -7.89 12.73 2.60
C GLU A 98 -7.54 12.27 4.03
N GLN A 99 -7.56 13.19 5.00
CA GLN A 99 -7.29 12.85 6.42
C GLN A 99 -8.27 11.81 6.97
N LYS A 100 -9.57 11.97 6.68
CA LYS A 100 -10.61 11.06 7.16
C LYS A 100 -10.55 9.71 6.45
N GLU A 101 -10.29 9.72 5.14
CA GLU A 101 -10.07 8.50 4.40
C GLU A 101 -8.84 7.73 4.89
N ALA A 102 -7.73 8.42 5.18
CA ALA A 102 -6.55 7.81 5.76
C ALA A 102 -6.87 7.13 7.10
N ARG A 103 -7.66 7.77 7.96
CA ARG A 103 -8.13 7.15 9.22
C ARG A 103 -8.96 5.89 8.95
N LEU A 104 -9.90 5.92 8.00
CA LEU A 104 -10.70 4.74 7.64
C LEU A 104 -9.83 3.58 7.12
N TRP A 105 -8.77 3.90 6.37
CA TRP A 105 -7.78 2.92 5.92
C TRP A 105 -6.97 2.34 7.08
N LEU A 106 -6.49 3.17 8.00
CA LEU A 106 -5.79 2.72 9.21
C LEU A 106 -6.68 1.82 10.07
N ASP A 107 -7.93 2.23 10.31
CA ASP A 107 -8.90 1.44 11.10
C ASP A 107 -9.12 0.06 10.45
N ARG A 108 -9.25 0.01 9.12
CA ARG A 108 -9.37 -1.23 8.35
C ARG A 108 -8.12 -2.12 8.47
N LEU A 109 -6.93 -1.54 8.31
CA LEU A 109 -5.67 -2.28 8.39
C LEU A 109 -5.40 -2.81 9.79
N ASN A 110 -5.77 -2.07 10.83
CA ASN A 110 -5.65 -2.51 12.23
C ASN A 110 -6.68 -3.60 12.57
N ALA A 111 -7.89 -3.54 12.02
CA ALA A 111 -8.88 -4.60 12.21
C ALA A 111 -8.50 -5.93 11.53
N GLN A 112 -7.69 -5.87 10.47
CA GLN A 112 -7.18 -7.05 9.74
C GLN A 112 -5.96 -7.69 10.42
N ASP A 113 -5.34 -6.99 11.36
CA ASP A 113 -4.18 -7.45 12.12
C ASP A 113 -4.49 -7.44 13.62
N PRO A 114 -5.21 -8.45 14.12
CA PRO A 114 -5.57 -8.54 15.53
C PRO A 114 -4.39 -8.84 16.46
N ALA A 115 -3.14 -8.82 15.97
CA ALA A 115 -1.95 -8.97 16.79
C ALA A 115 -1.57 -7.66 17.49
N THR A 116 -2.40 -7.22 18.43
CA THR A 116 -1.98 -6.39 19.57
C THR A 116 -2.81 -6.75 20.79
#